data_AF-A0A3M1MWN2-F1
#
_entry.id   AF-A0A3M1MWN2-F1
#
_cell.length_a   1.000
_cell.length_b   1.000
_cell.length_c   1.000
_cell.angle_alpha   90.00
_cell.angle_beta   90.00
_cell.angle_gamma   90.00
#
_symmetry.space_group_name_H-M   'P 1'
#
loop_
_entity.id
_entity.type
_entity.pdbx_description
1 polymer ?
#
loop_
_entity_poly.entity_id
_entity_poly.type
_entity_poly.pdbx_seq_one_letter_code
_entity_poly.pdbx_strand_id
1 'polypeptide(L)'
;MRRSSLPLTLSVAALLTSFAVVAVQFLARLWPEVDFRPLLASSLLIALESQAAWRYLHGEHLGWFEWQGLRYIFAEWGMLALLIKATMYLPGGLAALQQDATAWQAHFSAFFEPAYLGALSFGFVIWVLARQCAADLERLRIHESDRLWEELAKLEEDRHVARQRLGARLLGMGTLLVVLTGLTRLDAGQFFQSSAAASGSLRALVVYFAFALVLLGQSWLTLLQGRWWWQGIPVQEGIIRRWLFSALGVLCAAGLLALVLPARYTLGLLDVLWLLFDFVAQLASYLFFVLLLLVSLVTTPFFWLLRLLSGTSSGGETDLPKFTPPSPPPLPEPATVSSGLPWWETLRAVLFWVLFLGALVWVLTQYLRQNRAWWEQMQQWPVLRQAHTLWEWLRGFLRGAGEQVGSVAAAGREYLARLRRGGGAISKVRIHRTGRTPRERVFFYYRTMLQRGAQAGIPRKPAETPRQYALRLRTILDEDLHPQVDRLTHTFETARYRPVSAASPGLAEQARRAWHALRRQLRRARQI
;
A
#
# COMPACT_ATOMS: atom_id res chain seq x y z
N MET A 1 -7.11 19.01 -22.19
CA MET A 1 -6.64 17.94 -21.28
C MET A 1 -7.76 17.07 -20.65
N ARG A 2 -9.03 17.09 -21.13
CA ARG A 2 -10.16 16.32 -20.51
C ARG A 2 -10.13 14.79 -20.67
N ARG A 3 -9.27 14.20 -21.50
CA ARG A 3 -9.34 12.75 -21.87
C ARG A 3 -8.66 11.76 -20.91
N SER A 4 -7.92 12.19 -19.89
CA SER A 4 -7.09 11.28 -19.08
C SER A 4 -7.76 10.67 -17.83
N SER A 5 -9.03 10.97 -17.54
CA SER A 5 -9.67 10.56 -16.27
C SER A 5 -10.40 9.20 -16.31
N LEU A 6 -10.70 8.69 -17.51
CA LEU A 6 -11.37 7.40 -17.71
C LEU A 6 -10.62 6.18 -17.12
N PRO A 7 -9.30 6.01 -17.30
CA PRO A 7 -8.61 4.81 -16.80
C PRO A 7 -8.61 4.72 -15.26
N LEU A 8 -8.53 5.85 -14.56
CA LEU A 8 -8.60 5.88 -13.10
C LEU A 8 -9.98 5.47 -12.60
N THR A 9 -11.04 5.95 -13.25
CA THR A 9 -12.42 5.56 -12.89
C THR A 9 -12.68 4.08 -13.06
N LEU A 10 -12.24 3.53 -14.19
CA LEU A 10 -12.38 2.11 -14.48
C LEU A 10 -11.58 1.26 -13.49
N SER A 11 -10.40 1.73 -13.07
CA SER A 11 -9.58 1.04 -12.06
C SER A 11 -10.26 0.99 -10.69
N VAL A 12 -10.89 2.09 -10.23
CA VAL A 12 -11.65 2.11 -8.97
C VAL A 12 -12.89 1.22 -9.07
N ALA A 13 -13.61 1.27 -10.20
CA ALA A 13 -14.77 0.42 -10.40
C ALA A 13 -14.39 -1.08 -10.38
N ALA A 14 -13.32 -1.45 -11.09
CA ALA A 14 -12.81 -2.83 -11.07
C ALA A 14 -12.34 -3.28 -9.68
N LEU A 15 -11.70 -2.38 -8.91
CA LEU A 15 -11.32 -2.62 -7.51
C LEU A 15 -12.55 -2.94 -6.65
N LEU A 16 -13.57 -2.10 -6.71
CA LEU A 16 -14.76 -2.25 -5.87
C LEU A 16 -15.63 -3.45 -6.29
N THR A 17 -15.70 -3.76 -7.59
CA THR A 17 -16.34 -4.99 -8.06
C THR A 17 -15.57 -6.23 -7.61
N SER A 18 -14.24 -6.20 -7.64
CA SER A 18 -13.41 -7.30 -7.12
C SER A 18 -13.61 -7.49 -5.62
N PHE A 19 -13.73 -6.38 -4.88
CA PHE A 19 -14.09 -6.41 -3.47
C PHE A 19 -15.48 -7.04 -3.26
N ALA A 20 -16.45 -6.64 -4.09
CA ALA A 20 -17.81 -7.16 -4.02
C ALA A 20 -17.90 -8.66 -4.33
N VAL A 21 -17.09 -9.19 -5.26
CA VAL A 21 -17.04 -10.64 -5.53
C VAL A 21 -16.71 -11.44 -4.27
N VAL A 22 -15.67 -11.04 -3.53
CA VAL A 22 -15.26 -11.74 -2.31
C VAL A 22 -16.29 -11.55 -1.19
N ALA A 23 -16.83 -10.33 -1.04
CA ALA A 23 -17.84 -10.03 -0.03
C ALA A 23 -19.14 -10.81 -0.27
N VAL A 24 -19.62 -10.85 -1.52
CA VAL A 24 -20.81 -11.62 -1.92
C VAL A 24 -20.61 -13.12 -1.68
N GLN A 25 -19.44 -13.67 -1.99
CA GLN A 25 -19.14 -15.08 -1.69
C GLN A 25 -19.14 -15.38 -0.19
N PHE A 26 -18.65 -14.45 0.62
CA PHE A 26 -18.72 -14.56 2.08
C PHE A 26 -20.17 -14.43 2.59
N LEU A 27 -20.96 -13.48 2.07
CA LEU A 27 -22.37 -13.31 2.45
C LEU A 27 -23.22 -14.51 2.05
N ALA A 28 -23.02 -15.06 0.85
CA ALA A 28 -23.70 -16.26 0.38
C ALA A 28 -23.40 -17.49 1.24
N ARG A 29 -22.25 -17.49 1.95
CA ARG A 29 -21.91 -18.52 2.93
C ARG A 29 -22.65 -18.33 4.25
N LEU A 30 -22.84 -17.09 4.69
CA LEU A 30 -23.56 -16.77 5.93
C LEU A 30 -25.08 -16.94 5.77
N TRP A 31 -25.62 -16.63 4.59
CA TRP A 31 -27.04 -16.72 4.26
C TRP A 31 -27.23 -17.46 2.93
N PRO A 32 -27.20 -18.80 2.93
CA PRO A 32 -27.28 -19.61 1.71
C PRO A 32 -28.63 -19.48 0.97
N GLU A 33 -29.70 -19.08 1.68
CA GLU A 33 -31.03 -18.89 1.11
C GLU A 33 -31.14 -17.66 0.20
N VAL A 34 -30.18 -16.73 0.28
CA VAL A 34 -30.25 -15.45 -0.45
C VAL A 34 -29.27 -15.46 -1.62
N ASP A 35 -29.80 -15.30 -2.84
CA ASP A 35 -28.95 -15.11 -4.02
C ASP A 35 -28.39 -13.68 -4.08
N PHE A 36 -27.13 -13.55 -3.67
CA PHE A 36 -26.40 -12.27 -3.71
C PHE A 36 -25.71 -12.00 -5.06
N ARG A 37 -25.78 -12.89 -6.06
CA ARG A 37 -25.11 -12.69 -7.36
C ARG A 37 -25.49 -11.39 -8.08
N PRO A 38 -26.75 -10.93 -8.06
CA PRO A 38 -27.14 -9.64 -8.65
C PRO A 38 -26.35 -8.44 -8.11
N LEU A 39 -25.84 -8.53 -6.87
CA LEU A 39 -25.04 -7.47 -6.26
C LEU A 39 -23.72 -7.20 -6.97
N LEU A 40 -23.20 -8.17 -7.72
CA LEU A 40 -21.97 -7.97 -8.48
C LEU A 40 -22.15 -6.96 -9.60
N ALA A 41 -23.24 -7.08 -10.37
CA ALA A 41 -23.57 -6.14 -11.43
C ALA A 41 -23.92 -4.76 -10.86
N SER A 42 -24.72 -4.71 -9.79
CA SER A 42 -25.07 -3.43 -9.17
C SER A 42 -23.85 -2.73 -8.56
N SER A 43 -22.90 -3.46 -7.96
CA SER A 43 -21.68 -2.87 -7.40
C SER A 43 -20.83 -2.13 -8.44
N LEU A 44 -20.72 -2.67 -9.66
CA LEU A 44 -20.01 -2.04 -10.77
C LEU A 44 -20.71 -0.75 -11.20
N LEU A 45 -22.03 -0.82 -11.37
CA LEU A 45 -22.85 0.33 -11.79
C LEU A 45 -22.85 1.43 -10.72
N ILE A 46 -23.03 1.09 -9.45
CA ILE A 46 -22.93 2.01 -8.31
C ILE A 46 -21.54 2.67 -8.29
N ALA A 47 -20.47 1.90 -8.47
CA ALA A 47 -19.11 2.43 -8.45
C ALA A 47 -18.82 3.37 -9.63
N LEU A 48 -19.37 3.10 -10.82
CA LEU A 48 -19.22 3.99 -11.98
C LEU A 48 -20.05 5.26 -11.81
N GLU A 49 -21.31 5.11 -11.40
CA GLU A 49 -22.25 6.23 -11.28
C GLU A 49 -21.85 7.18 -10.15
N SER A 50 -21.48 6.65 -8.98
CA SER A 50 -20.98 7.47 -7.88
C SER A 50 -19.73 8.30 -8.25
N GLN A 51 -18.87 7.77 -9.12
CA GLN A 51 -17.69 8.50 -9.61
C GLN A 51 -18.06 9.55 -10.66
N ALA A 52 -19.05 9.27 -11.52
CA ALA A 52 -19.57 10.22 -12.50
C ALA A 52 -20.31 11.38 -11.79
N ALA A 53 -21.22 11.03 -10.87
CA ALA A 53 -21.96 11.95 -10.01
C ALA A 53 -21.03 12.87 -9.21
N TRP A 54 -19.97 12.33 -8.60
CA TRP A 54 -18.99 13.13 -7.87
C TRP A 54 -18.33 14.19 -8.76
N ARG A 55 -17.96 13.84 -10.00
CA ARG A 55 -17.33 14.76 -10.95
C ARG A 55 -18.30 15.85 -11.41
N TYR A 56 -19.57 15.48 -11.60
CA TYR A 56 -20.60 16.44 -11.99
C TYR A 56 -20.80 17.48 -10.88
N LEU A 57 -21.04 17.03 -9.65
CA LEU A 57 -21.24 17.90 -8.48
C LEU A 57 -20.05 18.83 -8.19
N HIS A 58 -18.82 18.33 -8.28
CA HIS A 58 -17.63 19.15 -8.01
C HIS A 58 -17.31 20.13 -9.14
N GLY A 59 -17.80 19.88 -10.36
CA GLY A 59 -17.63 20.79 -11.50
C GLY A 59 -18.43 22.09 -11.37
N GLU A 60 -19.53 22.08 -10.61
CA GLU A 60 -20.46 23.21 -10.47
C GLU A 60 -20.30 23.98 -9.15
N HIS A 61 -19.25 23.70 -8.36
CA HIS A 61 -18.98 24.33 -7.05
C HIS A 61 -20.13 24.23 -6.02
N LEU A 62 -21.08 23.30 -6.16
CA LEU A 62 -22.14 23.12 -5.18
C LEU A 62 -21.57 22.63 -3.84
N GLY A 63 -21.85 23.37 -2.78
CA GLY A 63 -21.45 23.02 -1.43
C GLY A 63 -22.15 21.75 -0.95
N TRP A 64 -21.42 20.83 -0.34
CA TRP A 64 -21.96 19.54 0.17
C TRP A 64 -23.10 19.71 1.19
N PHE A 65 -23.15 20.88 1.84
CA PHE A 65 -24.15 21.24 2.85
C PHE A 65 -25.27 22.14 2.34
N GLU A 66 -25.25 22.52 1.07
CA GLU A 66 -26.36 23.25 0.48
C GLU A 66 -27.53 22.30 0.28
N TRP A 67 -28.75 22.76 0.51
CA TRP A 67 -29.99 21.98 0.34
C TRP A 67 -30.09 21.27 -1.03
N GLN A 68 -29.45 21.85 -2.05
CA GLN A 68 -29.35 21.29 -3.40
C GLN A 68 -28.49 20.01 -3.43
N GLY A 69 -27.39 19.96 -2.68
CA GLY A 69 -26.54 18.79 -2.56
C GLY A 69 -27.25 17.61 -1.88
N LEU A 70 -28.02 17.88 -0.82
CA LEU A 70 -28.83 16.84 -0.16
C LEU A 70 -29.89 16.27 -1.11
N ARG A 71 -30.63 17.12 -1.83
CA ARG A 71 -31.62 16.69 -2.83
C ARG A 71 -30.99 15.78 -3.88
N TYR A 72 -29.81 16.14 -4.38
CA TYR A 72 -29.09 15.31 -5.33
C TYR A 72 -28.71 13.95 -4.71
N ILE A 73 -28.18 13.93 -3.48
CA ILE A 73 -27.81 12.67 -2.80
C ILE A 73 -29.03 11.76 -2.61
N PHE A 74 -30.19 12.31 -2.22
CA PHE A 74 -31.42 11.54 -2.09
C PHE A 74 -31.93 11.02 -3.44
N ALA A 75 -31.88 11.84 -4.49
CA ALA A 75 -32.27 11.43 -5.83
C ALA A 75 -31.34 10.33 -6.38
N GLU A 76 -30.02 10.48 -6.20
CA GLU A 76 -29.03 9.47 -6.56
C GLU A 76 -29.28 8.16 -5.81
N TRP A 77 -29.51 8.22 -4.49
CA TRP A 77 -29.84 7.03 -3.70
C TRP A 77 -31.15 6.37 -4.10
N GLY A 78 -32.18 7.15 -4.42
CA GLY A 78 -33.44 6.65 -4.97
C GLY A 78 -33.22 5.90 -6.29
N MET A 79 -32.42 6.48 -7.20
CA MET A 79 -32.07 5.85 -8.46
C MET A 79 -31.25 4.56 -8.25
N LEU A 80 -30.25 4.57 -7.38
CA LEU A 80 -29.42 3.40 -7.07
C LEU A 80 -30.24 2.30 -6.40
N ALA A 81 -31.18 2.64 -5.53
CA ALA A 81 -32.08 1.67 -4.89
C ALA A 81 -32.95 0.95 -5.94
N LEU A 82 -33.56 1.71 -6.85
CA LEU A 82 -34.32 1.15 -7.98
C LEU A 82 -33.44 0.30 -8.89
N LEU A 83 -32.21 0.74 -9.16
CA LEU A 83 -31.25 -0.01 -9.96
C LEU A 83 -30.89 -1.35 -9.29
N ILE A 84 -30.61 -1.36 -7.99
CA ILE A 84 -30.35 -2.59 -7.22
C ILE A 84 -31.56 -3.52 -7.31
N LYS A 85 -32.77 -3.01 -7.07
CA LYS A 85 -34.00 -3.81 -7.17
C LYS A 85 -34.16 -4.40 -8.58
N ALA A 86 -33.97 -3.60 -9.62
CA ALA A 86 -34.03 -4.06 -11.01
C ALA A 86 -32.99 -5.16 -11.30
N THR A 87 -31.75 -5.03 -10.79
CA THR A 87 -30.73 -6.07 -10.98
C THR A 87 -31.10 -7.40 -10.31
N MET A 88 -31.82 -7.37 -9.18
CA MET A 88 -32.27 -8.59 -8.50
C MET A 88 -33.28 -9.41 -9.34
N TYR A 89 -34.01 -8.77 -10.26
CA TYR A 89 -34.94 -9.46 -11.17
C TYR A 89 -34.28 -10.00 -12.44
N LEU A 90 -33.00 -9.70 -12.71
CA LEU A 90 -32.30 -10.20 -13.91
C LEU A 90 -32.35 -11.74 -14.05
N PRO A 91 -32.14 -12.55 -12.99
CA PRO A 91 -32.18 -14.01 -13.11
C PRO A 91 -33.60 -14.55 -13.35
N GLY A 92 -34.63 -13.93 -12.75
CA GLY A 92 -36.03 -14.37 -12.84
C GLY A 92 -36.81 -13.79 -14.03
N GLY A 93 -36.25 -12.79 -14.71
CA GLY A 93 -36.87 -12.11 -15.84
C GLY A 93 -38.11 -11.28 -15.45
N LEU A 94 -38.89 -10.89 -16.46
CA LEU A 94 -40.08 -10.05 -16.28
C LEU A 94 -41.22 -10.76 -15.52
N ALA A 95 -41.27 -12.09 -15.56
CA ALA A 95 -42.32 -12.87 -14.88
C ALA A 95 -42.22 -12.73 -13.35
N ALA A 96 -41.00 -12.82 -12.80
CA ALA A 96 -40.76 -12.62 -11.36
C ALA A 96 -41.14 -11.19 -10.92
N LEU A 97 -40.81 -10.19 -11.74
CA LEU A 97 -41.20 -8.80 -11.47
C LEU A 97 -42.74 -8.64 -11.45
N GLN A 98 -43.44 -9.28 -12.38
CA GLN A 98 -44.90 -9.20 -12.45
C GLN A 98 -45.56 -9.86 -11.22
N GLN A 99 -45.06 -11.02 -10.81
CA GLN A 99 -45.53 -11.71 -9.60
C GLN A 99 -45.35 -10.82 -8.37
N ASP A 100 -44.16 -10.27 -8.16
CA ASP A 100 -43.87 -9.42 -7.00
C ASP A 100 -44.62 -8.08 -7.08
N ALA A 101 -44.84 -7.53 -8.27
CA ALA A 101 -45.62 -6.31 -8.45
C ALA A 101 -47.08 -6.48 -7.96
N THR A 102 -47.68 -7.65 -8.17
CA THR A 102 -49.02 -7.93 -7.61
C THR A 102 -48.98 -8.03 -6.08
N ALA A 103 -47.91 -8.61 -5.51
CA ALA A 103 -47.71 -8.67 -4.07
C ALA A 103 -47.51 -7.27 -3.45
N TRP A 104 -46.81 -6.36 -4.13
CA TRP A 104 -46.60 -4.99 -3.66
C TRP A 104 -47.89 -4.16 -3.62
N GLN A 105 -48.81 -4.41 -4.56
CA GLN A 105 -50.12 -3.77 -4.56
C GLN A 105 -50.96 -4.18 -3.36
N ALA A 106 -50.90 -5.46 -2.98
CA ALA A 106 -51.58 -5.96 -1.79
C ALA A 106 -50.90 -5.49 -0.50
N HIS A 107 -49.57 -5.55 -0.43
CA HIS A 107 -48.77 -5.20 0.73
C HIS A 107 -47.48 -4.50 0.32
N PHE A 108 -47.44 -3.17 0.42
CA PHE A 108 -46.26 -2.38 0.05
C PHE A 108 -44.99 -2.75 0.84
N SER A 109 -45.13 -3.27 2.07
CA SER A 109 -44.00 -3.76 2.88
C SER A 109 -43.26 -4.93 2.22
N ALA A 110 -43.92 -5.71 1.36
CA ALA A 110 -43.30 -6.79 0.58
C ALA A 110 -42.27 -6.25 -0.44
N PHE A 111 -42.26 -4.94 -0.73
CA PHE A 111 -41.18 -4.33 -1.51
C PHE A 111 -39.83 -4.41 -0.77
N PHE A 112 -39.86 -4.29 0.56
CA PHE A 112 -38.70 -4.21 1.45
C PHE A 112 -38.32 -5.56 2.07
N GLU A 113 -38.14 -6.56 1.22
CA GLU A 113 -37.66 -7.87 1.66
C GLU A 113 -36.27 -7.77 2.34
N PRO A 114 -35.98 -8.63 3.33
CA PRO A 114 -34.69 -8.63 4.02
C PRO A 114 -33.49 -8.75 3.08
N ALA A 115 -33.62 -9.54 2.00
CA ALA A 115 -32.60 -9.67 0.97
C ALA A 115 -32.32 -8.34 0.25
N TYR A 116 -33.38 -7.59 -0.10
CA TYR A 116 -33.26 -6.28 -0.72
C TYR A 116 -32.68 -5.24 0.24
N LEU A 117 -33.06 -5.26 1.53
CA LEU A 117 -32.47 -4.38 2.55
C LEU A 117 -30.98 -4.67 2.77
N GLY A 118 -30.57 -5.93 2.76
CA GLY A 118 -29.16 -6.33 2.79
C GLY A 118 -28.41 -5.86 1.55
N ALA A 119 -29.03 -5.99 0.38
CA ALA A 119 -28.49 -5.51 -0.88
C ALA A 119 -28.31 -3.99 -0.92
N LEU A 120 -29.29 -3.23 -0.43
CA LEU A 120 -29.21 -1.78 -0.28
C LEU A 120 -28.09 -1.37 0.67
N SER A 121 -27.98 -2.04 1.82
CA SER A 121 -26.94 -1.78 2.81
C SER A 121 -25.54 -2.04 2.24
N PHE A 122 -25.37 -3.14 1.50
CA PHE A 122 -24.13 -3.44 0.81
C PHE A 122 -23.80 -2.42 -0.30
N GLY A 123 -24.80 -2.07 -1.12
CA GLY A 123 -24.69 -1.02 -2.13
C GLY A 123 -24.29 0.33 -1.52
N PHE A 124 -24.81 0.66 -0.34
CA PHE A 124 -24.42 1.84 0.45
C PHE A 124 -22.95 1.85 0.81
N VAL A 125 -22.41 0.74 1.28
CA VAL A 125 -20.97 0.63 1.56
C VAL A 125 -20.15 0.84 0.28
N ILE A 126 -20.52 0.20 -0.84
CA ILE A 126 -19.81 0.37 -2.12
C ILE A 126 -19.86 1.83 -2.60
N TRP A 127 -21.03 2.48 -2.52
CA TRP A 127 -21.21 3.88 -2.89
C TRP A 127 -20.35 4.82 -2.05
N VAL A 128 -20.33 4.64 -0.72
CA VAL A 128 -19.48 5.44 0.18
C VAL A 128 -18.01 5.28 -0.20
N LEU A 129 -17.55 4.04 -0.37
CA LEU A 129 -16.16 3.75 -0.73
C LEU A 129 -15.78 4.34 -2.09
N ALA A 130 -16.68 4.26 -3.07
CA ALA A 130 -16.49 4.82 -4.40
C ALA A 130 -16.39 6.35 -4.37
N ARG A 131 -17.30 7.03 -3.66
CA ARG A 131 -17.25 8.49 -3.46
C ARG A 131 -15.97 8.93 -2.74
N GLN A 132 -15.56 8.21 -1.69
CA GLN A 132 -14.33 8.54 -0.98
C GLN A 132 -13.08 8.39 -1.87
N CYS A 133 -13.03 7.34 -2.70
CA CYS A 133 -11.96 7.17 -3.67
C CYS A 133 -11.99 8.26 -4.76
N ALA A 134 -13.18 8.63 -5.24
CA ALA A 134 -13.37 9.71 -6.21
C ALA A 134 -12.86 11.05 -5.65
N ALA A 135 -13.21 11.36 -4.39
CA ALA A 135 -12.78 12.57 -3.70
C ALA A 135 -11.25 12.65 -3.56
N ASP A 136 -10.60 11.55 -3.17
CA ASP A 136 -9.13 11.52 -3.05
C ASP A 136 -8.45 11.60 -4.42
N LEU A 137 -8.99 10.94 -5.45
CA LEU A 137 -8.47 11.04 -6.82
C LEU A 137 -8.63 12.46 -7.39
N GLU A 138 -9.74 13.14 -7.10
CA GLU A 138 -9.97 14.50 -7.57
C GLU A 138 -9.00 15.49 -6.93
N ARG A 139 -8.72 15.34 -5.62
CA ARG A 139 -7.69 16.12 -4.92
C ARG A 139 -6.29 15.91 -5.49
N LEU A 140 -6.01 14.73 -6.06
CA LEU A 140 -4.74 14.42 -6.72
C LEU A 140 -4.63 15.02 -8.13
N ARG A 141 -5.74 15.44 -8.74
CA ARG A 141 -5.71 16.04 -10.08
C ARG A 141 -5.18 17.46 -10.02
N ILE A 142 -4.44 17.82 -11.06
CA ILE A 142 -3.93 19.17 -11.28
C ILE A 142 -4.99 19.92 -12.09
N HIS A 143 -5.56 20.97 -11.51
CA HIS A 143 -6.51 21.84 -12.21
C HIS A 143 -5.78 23.04 -12.80
N GLU A 144 -6.28 23.55 -13.93
CA GLU A 144 -5.74 24.80 -14.51
C GLU A 144 -6.02 26.02 -13.63
N SER A 145 -6.99 25.94 -12.72
CA SER A 145 -7.27 26.97 -11.70
C SER A 145 -6.20 27.01 -10.60
N ASP A 146 -5.41 25.94 -10.41
CA ASP A 146 -4.31 25.85 -9.43
C ASP A 146 -3.10 26.74 -9.81
N ARG A 147 -3.29 27.73 -10.70
CA ARG A 147 -2.26 28.67 -11.16
C ARG A 147 -1.86 29.69 -10.11
N LEU A 148 -2.65 29.85 -9.04
CA LEU A 148 -2.38 30.82 -7.97
C LEU A 148 -1.32 30.27 -7.00
N TRP A 149 -0.20 30.99 -6.91
CA TRP A 149 0.98 30.59 -6.16
C TRP A 149 0.77 30.34 -4.66
N GLU A 150 -0.24 30.96 -4.05
CA GLU A 150 -0.55 30.88 -2.62
C GLU A 150 -1.30 29.61 -2.23
N GLU A 151 -2.04 29.00 -3.16
CA GLU A 151 -2.76 27.76 -2.91
C GLU A 151 -1.82 26.54 -3.03
N LEU A 152 -0.63 26.70 -3.60
CA LEU A 152 0.24 25.58 -3.97
C LEU A 152 0.84 24.80 -2.82
N ALA A 153 1.26 25.49 -1.76
CA ALA A 153 1.81 24.83 -0.58
C ALA A 153 0.72 23.99 0.10
N LYS A 154 -0.49 24.55 0.18
CA LYS A 154 -1.68 23.86 0.67
C LYS A 154 -2.06 22.69 -0.24
N LEU A 155 -2.06 22.89 -1.56
CA LEU A 155 -2.36 21.86 -2.55
C LEU A 155 -1.34 20.70 -2.52
N GLU A 156 -0.03 20.94 -2.33
CA GLU A 156 0.94 19.84 -2.24
C GLU A 156 0.74 19.02 -0.95
N GLU A 157 0.43 19.69 0.16
CA GLU A 157 0.08 19.04 1.42
C GLU A 157 -1.21 18.23 1.30
N ASP A 158 -2.28 18.84 0.78
CA ASP A 158 -3.58 18.19 0.56
C ASP A 158 -3.47 16.98 -0.36
N ARG A 159 -2.64 17.06 -1.40
CA ARG A 159 -2.36 15.94 -2.32
C ARG A 159 -1.61 14.82 -1.63
N HIS A 160 -0.62 15.12 -0.80
CA HIS A 160 0.09 14.10 -0.04
C HIS A 160 -0.85 13.37 0.93
N VAL A 161 -1.70 14.13 1.64
CA VAL A 161 -2.70 13.58 2.57
C VAL A 161 -3.77 12.77 1.82
N ALA A 162 -4.24 13.24 0.66
CA ALA A 162 -5.18 12.49 -0.19
C ALA A 162 -4.58 11.15 -0.64
N ARG A 163 -3.31 11.15 -1.05
CA ARG A 163 -2.61 9.91 -1.42
C ARG A 163 -2.45 8.95 -0.24
N GLN A 164 -2.10 9.45 0.94
CA GLN A 164 -1.99 8.63 2.14
C GLN A 164 -3.33 8.01 2.52
N ARG A 165 -4.42 8.78 2.48
CA ARG A 165 -5.78 8.29 2.72
C ARG A 165 -6.20 7.23 1.70
N LEU A 166 -5.94 7.49 0.42
CA LEU A 166 -6.21 6.53 -0.66
C LEU A 166 -5.42 5.22 -0.45
N GLY A 167 -4.12 5.32 -0.16
CA GLY A 167 -3.28 4.15 0.13
C GLY A 167 -3.75 3.38 1.35
N ALA A 168 -4.07 4.07 2.45
CA ALA A 168 -4.59 3.44 3.67
C ALA A 168 -5.94 2.74 3.41
N ARG A 169 -6.83 3.34 2.61
CA ARG A 169 -8.13 2.73 2.26
C ARG A 169 -7.94 1.49 1.40
N LEU A 170 -7.09 1.56 0.36
CA LEU A 170 -6.79 0.40 -0.49
C LEU A 170 -6.16 -0.74 0.30
N LEU A 171 -5.21 -0.42 1.20
CA LEU A 171 -4.61 -1.43 2.07
C LEU A 171 -5.63 -2.00 3.05
N GLY A 172 -6.45 -1.17 3.68
CA GLY A 172 -7.48 -1.62 4.62
C GLY A 172 -8.52 -2.53 3.96
N MET A 173 -9.03 -2.15 2.79
CA MET A 173 -9.94 -2.98 1.99
C MET A 173 -9.25 -4.27 1.51
N GLY A 174 -7.99 -4.20 1.09
CA GLY A 174 -7.20 -5.39 0.70
C GLY A 174 -6.98 -6.35 1.86
N THR A 175 -6.65 -5.86 3.05
CA THR A 175 -6.52 -6.66 4.27
C THR A 175 -7.85 -7.33 4.62
N LEU A 176 -8.96 -6.57 4.58
CA LEU A 176 -10.29 -7.12 4.79
C LEU A 176 -10.60 -8.22 3.76
N LEU A 177 -10.25 -8.03 2.49
CA LEU A 177 -10.43 -9.05 1.45
C LEU A 177 -9.62 -10.32 1.71
N VAL A 178 -8.38 -10.20 2.16
CA VAL A 178 -7.55 -11.35 2.53
C VAL A 178 -8.19 -12.11 3.69
N VAL A 179 -8.68 -11.40 4.72
CA VAL A 179 -9.37 -12.00 5.86
C VAL A 179 -10.66 -12.70 5.41
N LEU A 180 -11.53 -12.04 4.64
CA LEU A 180 -12.76 -12.65 4.12
C LEU A 180 -12.46 -13.86 3.21
N THR A 181 -11.41 -13.78 2.40
CA THR A 181 -10.96 -14.91 1.56
C THR A 181 -10.43 -16.06 2.42
N GLY A 182 -9.76 -15.77 3.54
CA GLY A 182 -9.33 -16.77 4.51
C GLY A 182 -10.52 -17.43 5.21
N LEU A 183 -11.45 -16.64 5.74
CA LEU A 183 -12.66 -17.12 6.42
C LEU A 183 -13.54 -17.97 5.51
N THR A 184 -13.69 -17.60 4.24
CA THR A 184 -14.43 -18.42 3.27
C THR A 184 -13.77 -19.77 3.01
N ARG A 185 -12.48 -19.95 3.35
CA ARG A 185 -11.72 -21.19 3.17
C ARG A 185 -11.60 -22.05 4.42
N LEU A 186 -11.67 -21.48 5.63
CA LEU A 186 -11.39 -22.19 6.90
C LEU A 186 -12.31 -23.39 7.17
N ASP A 187 -13.49 -23.42 6.58
CA ASP A 187 -14.48 -24.48 6.80
C ASP A 187 -14.42 -25.61 5.75
N ALA A 188 -13.42 -25.62 4.86
CA ALA A 188 -13.21 -26.74 3.93
C ALA A 188 -12.63 -27.98 4.65
N GLY A 189 -13.11 -28.26 5.87
CA GLY A 189 -12.75 -29.39 6.73
C GLY A 189 -13.14 -30.76 6.15
N GLN A 190 -13.66 -30.81 4.92
CA GLN A 190 -13.60 -31.98 4.04
C GLN A 190 -12.59 -31.70 2.93
N PHE A 191 -11.31 -31.89 3.28
CA PHE A 191 -10.07 -31.36 2.70
C PHE A 191 -9.83 -31.36 1.16
N PHE A 192 -10.74 -31.81 0.29
CA PHE A 192 -10.40 -31.99 -1.14
C PHE A 192 -11.45 -31.62 -2.20
N GLN A 193 -12.64 -31.13 -1.84
CA GLN A 193 -13.57 -30.65 -2.86
C GLN A 193 -13.34 -29.17 -3.16
N SER A 194 -12.56 -28.92 -4.22
CA SER A 194 -12.35 -27.60 -4.82
C SER A 194 -13.68 -27.05 -5.35
N SER A 195 -14.49 -26.45 -4.48
CA SER A 195 -15.69 -25.73 -4.90
C SER A 195 -15.29 -24.58 -5.82
N ALA A 196 -15.94 -24.47 -6.99
CA ALA A 196 -15.69 -23.43 -7.98
C ALA A 196 -15.74 -22.01 -7.39
N ALA A 197 -16.54 -21.81 -6.33
CA ALA A 197 -16.62 -20.58 -5.55
C ALA A 197 -15.27 -20.17 -4.93
N ALA A 198 -14.47 -21.10 -4.40
CA ALA A 198 -13.17 -20.82 -3.76
C ALA A 198 -12.08 -20.39 -4.76
N SER A 199 -12.25 -20.73 -6.05
CA SER A 199 -11.38 -20.27 -7.14
C SER A 199 -11.72 -18.84 -7.58
N GLY A 200 -12.98 -18.41 -7.36
CA GLY A 200 -13.46 -17.07 -7.71
C GLY A 200 -12.87 -16.00 -6.78
N SER A 201 -12.86 -16.24 -5.47
CA SER A 201 -12.32 -15.30 -4.47
C SER A 201 -10.84 -15.00 -4.70
N LEU A 202 -10.02 -16.02 -4.98
CA LEU A 202 -8.58 -15.82 -5.19
C LEU A 202 -8.29 -15.03 -6.47
N ARG A 203 -9.04 -15.28 -7.56
CA ARG A 203 -8.93 -14.46 -8.79
C ARG A 203 -9.32 -13.01 -8.52
N ALA A 204 -10.44 -12.79 -7.83
CA ALA A 204 -10.88 -11.45 -7.46
C ALA A 204 -9.85 -10.73 -6.57
N LEU A 205 -9.23 -11.44 -5.62
CA LEU A 205 -8.17 -10.91 -4.76
C LEU A 205 -6.95 -10.45 -5.57
N VAL A 206 -6.48 -11.26 -6.53
CA VAL A 206 -5.36 -10.90 -7.40
C VAL A 206 -5.71 -9.70 -8.28
N VAL A 207 -6.89 -9.70 -8.88
CA VAL A 207 -7.38 -8.58 -9.71
C VAL A 207 -7.47 -7.30 -8.87
N TYR A 208 -7.98 -7.39 -7.64
CA TYR A 208 -8.01 -6.29 -6.69
C TYR A 208 -6.62 -5.69 -6.46
N PHE A 209 -5.64 -6.50 -6.04
CA PHE A 209 -4.29 -5.98 -5.76
C PHE A 209 -3.60 -5.45 -7.02
N ALA A 210 -3.83 -6.05 -8.19
CA ALA A 210 -3.31 -5.55 -9.44
C ALA A 210 -3.82 -4.13 -9.74
N PHE A 211 -5.14 -3.91 -9.67
CA PHE A 211 -5.71 -2.58 -9.87
C PHE A 211 -5.34 -1.59 -8.77
N ALA A 212 -5.18 -2.03 -7.52
CA ALA A 212 -4.71 -1.19 -6.41
C ALA A 212 -3.29 -0.67 -6.69
N LEU A 213 -2.40 -1.54 -7.17
CA LEU A 213 -1.03 -1.18 -7.54
C LEU A 213 -0.99 -0.25 -8.75
N VAL A 214 -1.82 -0.50 -9.77
CA VAL A 214 -1.98 0.43 -10.91
C VAL A 214 -2.42 1.80 -10.41
N LEU A 215 -3.43 1.87 -9.54
CA LEU A 215 -3.98 3.11 -9.03
C LEU A 215 -2.97 3.88 -8.16
N LEU A 216 -2.23 3.18 -7.30
CA LEU A 216 -1.13 3.76 -6.52
C LEU A 216 0.01 4.26 -7.41
N GLY A 217 0.38 3.49 -8.43
CA GLY A 217 1.40 3.88 -9.41
C GLY A 217 1.00 5.14 -10.19
N GLN A 218 -0.27 5.24 -10.60
CA GLN A 218 -0.81 6.44 -11.25
C GLN A 218 -0.84 7.64 -10.30
N SER A 219 -1.22 7.45 -9.03
CA SER A 219 -1.21 8.53 -8.02
C SER A 219 0.19 9.11 -7.78
N TRP A 220 1.23 8.27 -7.87
CA TRP A 220 2.61 8.74 -7.76
C TRP A 220 3.04 9.51 -9.00
N LEU A 221 2.66 9.01 -10.18
CA LEU A 221 2.95 9.68 -11.44
C LEU A 221 2.31 11.07 -11.51
N THR A 222 1.06 11.24 -11.07
CA THR A 222 0.40 12.56 -11.05
C THR A 222 1.11 13.55 -10.13
N LEU A 223 1.56 13.10 -8.94
CA LEU A 223 2.39 13.93 -8.05
C LEU A 223 3.72 14.32 -8.70
N LEU A 224 4.38 13.38 -9.36
CA LEU A 224 5.67 13.61 -9.99
C LEU A 224 5.56 14.55 -11.19
N GLN A 225 4.51 14.41 -11.99
CA GLN A 225 4.17 15.33 -13.06
C GLN A 225 3.93 16.75 -12.53
N GLY A 226 3.18 16.87 -11.44
CA GLY A 226 3.01 18.15 -10.76
C GLY A 226 4.36 18.77 -10.43
N ARG A 227 5.25 18.01 -9.78
CA ARG A 227 6.60 18.49 -9.45
C ARG A 227 7.45 18.87 -10.66
N TRP A 228 7.40 18.09 -11.74
CA TRP A 228 8.14 18.40 -12.98
C TRP A 228 7.62 19.68 -13.64
N TRP A 229 6.30 19.81 -13.73
CA TRP A 229 5.65 21.02 -14.25
C TRP A 229 6.05 22.25 -13.41
N TRP A 230 6.05 22.12 -12.08
CA TRP A 230 6.54 23.17 -11.17
C TRP A 230 7.99 23.56 -11.38
N GLN A 231 8.84 22.57 -11.63
CA GLN A 231 10.27 22.79 -11.87
C GLN A 231 10.55 23.33 -13.27
N GLY A 232 9.53 23.46 -14.13
CA GLY A 232 9.69 23.84 -15.53
C GLY A 232 10.50 22.81 -16.32
N ILE A 233 10.50 21.55 -15.87
CA ILE A 233 11.16 20.46 -16.57
C ILE A 233 10.23 20.05 -17.71
N PRO A 234 10.66 20.18 -18.98
CA PRO A 234 9.85 19.74 -20.11
C PRO A 234 9.64 18.23 -20.01
N VAL A 235 8.40 17.81 -19.82
CA VAL A 235 8.03 16.40 -19.77
C VAL A 235 7.92 15.91 -21.20
N GLN A 236 8.77 14.96 -21.59
CA GLN A 236 8.68 14.34 -22.92
C GLN A 236 7.33 13.63 -23.09
N GLU A 237 6.66 13.91 -24.19
CA GLU A 237 5.44 13.22 -24.60
C GLU A 237 5.79 11.72 -24.77
N GLY A 238 5.17 10.86 -23.95
CA GLY A 238 5.43 9.41 -23.95
C GLY A 238 6.07 8.85 -22.68
N ILE A 239 6.52 9.67 -21.72
CA ILE A 239 6.93 9.18 -20.39
C ILE A 239 5.78 8.43 -19.70
N ILE A 240 4.55 8.96 -19.81
CA ILE A 240 3.34 8.36 -19.22
C ILE A 240 3.09 6.95 -19.77
N ARG A 241 3.16 6.81 -21.10
CA ARG A 241 2.94 5.55 -21.78
C ARG A 241 4.00 4.53 -21.37
N ARG A 242 5.28 4.92 -21.36
CA ARG A 242 6.39 4.05 -20.92
C ARG A 242 6.25 3.65 -19.45
N TRP A 243 5.89 4.58 -18.57
CA TRP A 243 5.64 4.28 -17.15
C TRP A 243 4.52 3.25 -16.97
N LEU A 244 3.41 3.41 -17.71
CA LEU A 244 2.30 2.44 -17.67
C LEU A 244 2.75 1.06 -18.16
N PHE A 245 3.47 0.98 -19.27
CA PHE A 245 4.00 -0.30 -19.78
C PHE A 245 5.02 -0.93 -18.82
N SER A 246 5.88 -0.14 -18.18
CA SER A 246 6.82 -0.64 -17.17
C SER A 246 6.09 -1.15 -15.93
N ALA A 247 5.10 -0.41 -15.43
CA ALA A 247 4.29 -0.85 -14.29
C ALA A 247 3.52 -2.14 -14.62
N LEU A 248 2.92 -2.21 -15.80
CA LEU A 248 2.23 -3.41 -16.29
C LEU A 248 3.21 -4.57 -16.46
N GLY A 249 4.41 -4.32 -17.00
CA GLY A 249 5.47 -5.33 -17.14
C GLY A 249 5.92 -5.89 -15.79
N VAL A 250 6.11 -5.03 -14.77
CA VAL A 250 6.43 -5.46 -13.41
C VAL A 250 5.29 -6.28 -12.80
N LEU A 251 4.03 -5.88 -13.00
CA LEU A 251 2.87 -6.63 -12.54
C LEU A 251 2.75 -8.00 -13.23
N CYS A 252 2.96 -8.06 -14.55
CA CYS A 252 3.01 -9.31 -15.30
C CYS A 252 4.14 -10.21 -14.82
N ALA A 253 5.35 -9.66 -14.59
CA ALA A 253 6.47 -10.42 -14.05
C ALA A 253 6.18 -10.95 -12.64
N ALA A 254 5.58 -10.15 -11.77
CA ALA A 254 5.15 -10.57 -10.44
C ALA A 254 4.05 -11.65 -10.51
N GLY A 255 3.09 -11.52 -11.42
CA GLY A 255 2.06 -12.52 -11.67
C GLY A 255 2.63 -13.84 -12.21
N LEU A 256 3.58 -13.78 -13.14
CA LEU A 256 4.30 -14.96 -13.64
C LEU A 256 5.12 -15.63 -12.53
N LEU A 257 5.81 -14.84 -11.70
CA LEU A 257 6.50 -15.36 -10.50
C LEU A 257 5.52 -16.06 -9.56
N ALA A 258 4.34 -15.48 -9.32
CA ALA A 258 3.30 -16.08 -8.49
C ALA A 258 2.72 -17.39 -9.07
N LEU A 259 2.70 -17.55 -10.39
CA LEU A 259 2.32 -18.80 -11.05
C LEU A 259 3.42 -19.88 -10.99
N VAL A 260 4.69 -19.46 -11.01
CA VAL A 260 5.85 -20.35 -10.87
C VAL A 260 6.01 -20.82 -9.42
N LEU A 261 5.57 -20.00 -8.47
CA LEU A 261 5.49 -20.35 -7.05
C LEU A 261 4.48 -21.50 -6.84
N PRO A 262 4.88 -22.62 -6.21
CA PRO A 262 3.97 -23.72 -5.90
C PRO A 262 2.97 -23.28 -4.82
N ALA A 263 1.88 -22.64 -5.25
CA ALA A 263 0.77 -22.21 -4.39
C ALA A 263 -0.02 -23.38 -3.77
N ARG A 264 0.36 -24.62 -4.08
CA ARG A 264 -0.20 -25.85 -3.51
C ARG A 264 0.58 -26.36 -2.28
N TYR A 265 1.73 -25.78 -1.97
CA TYR A 265 2.69 -26.32 -0.97
C TYR A 265 3.12 -25.29 0.07
N THR A 266 2.20 -24.41 0.48
CA THR A 266 2.37 -23.75 1.77
C THR A 266 1.56 -24.55 2.77
N LEU A 267 2.24 -25.32 3.63
CA LEU A 267 1.82 -25.42 5.03
C LEU A 267 1.27 -24.04 5.37
N GLY A 268 -0.03 -23.94 5.59
CA GLY A 268 -0.68 -22.66 5.82
C GLY A 268 0.09 -21.93 6.91
N LEU A 269 0.14 -20.60 6.90
CA LEU A 269 0.65 -19.85 8.05
C LEU A 269 0.06 -20.42 9.36
N LEU A 270 -1.21 -20.85 9.29
CA LEU A 270 -1.93 -21.53 10.35
C LEU A 270 -1.34 -22.90 10.70
N ASP A 271 -0.91 -23.71 9.72
CA ASP A 271 -0.25 -25.01 9.95
C ASP A 271 1.14 -24.82 10.56
N VAL A 272 1.87 -23.77 10.18
CA VAL A 272 3.15 -23.42 10.80
C VAL A 272 2.93 -22.93 12.23
N LEU A 273 1.88 -22.15 12.48
CA LEU A 273 1.45 -21.75 13.82
C LEU A 273 1.00 -22.96 14.66
N TRP A 274 0.27 -23.90 14.06
CA TRP A 274 -0.14 -25.15 14.68
C TRP A 274 1.07 -26.01 15.00
N LEU A 275 2.04 -26.14 14.09
CA LEU A 275 3.30 -26.84 14.32
C LEU A 275 4.09 -26.19 15.47
N LEU A 276 4.12 -24.86 15.53
CA LEU A 276 4.75 -24.14 16.64
C LEU A 276 4.02 -24.40 17.96
N PHE A 277 2.69 -24.38 17.95
CA PHE A 277 1.87 -24.63 19.14
C PHE A 277 2.00 -26.07 19.61
N ASP A 278 2.00 -27.03 18.69
CA ASP A 278 2.22 -28.45 18.93
C ASP A 278 3.62 -28.70 19.49
N PHE A 279 4.64 -28.05 18.92
CA PHE A 279 6.00 -28.10 19.46
C PHE A 279 6.09 -27.57 20.90
N VAL A 280 5.43 -26.44 21.19
CA VAL A 280 5.38 -25.87 22.55
C VAL A 280 4.62 -26.78 23.51
N ALA A 281 3.47 -27.31 23.10
CA ALA A 281 2.67 -28.24 23.89
C ALA A 281 3.43 -29.54 24.18
N GLN A 282 4.16 -30.04 23.18
CA GLN A 282 4.97 -31.24 23.31
C GLN A 282 6.18 -30.99 24.23
N LEU A 283 6.85 -29.83 24.11
CA LEU A 283 7.90 -29.42 25.05
C LEU A 283 7.36 -29.32 26.49
N ALA A 284 6.18 -28.72 26.68
CA ALA A 284 5.52 -28.64 27.99
C ALA A 284 5.17 -30.03 28.53
N SER A 285 4.69 -30.95 27.69
CA SER A 285 4.42 -32.34 28.04
C SER A 285 5.70 -33.07 28.47
N TYR A 286 6.80 -32.89 27.75
CA TYR A 286 8.11 -33.43 28.14
C TYR A 286 8.58 -32.89 29.48
N LEU A 287 8.47 -31.58 29.72
CA LEU A 287 8.83 -30.97 31.01
C LEU A 287 7.96 -31.51 32.15
N PHE A 288 6.65 -31.68 31.92
CA PHE A 288 5.73 -32.28 32.89
C PHE A 288 6.08 -33.74 33.19
N PHE A 289 6.45 -34.52 32.17
CA PHE A 289 6.89 -35.91 32.35
C PHE A 289 8.18 -36.00 33.17
N VAL A 290 9.16 -35.12 32.91
CA VAL A 290 10.38 -35.01 33.71
C VAL A 290 10.06 -34.66 35.16
N LEU A 291 9.13 -33.73 35.40
CA LEU A 291 8.67 -33.39 36.74
C LEU A 291 8.04 -34.59 37.46
N LEU A 292 7.15 -35.33 36.78
CA LEU A 292 6.57 -36.57 37.31
C LEU A 292 7.62 -37.62 37.63
N LEU A 293 8.64 -37.76 36.77
CA LEU A 293 9.76 -38.67 37.02
C LEU A 293 10.55 -38.25 38.26
N LEU A 294 10.81 -36.96 38.46
CA LEU A 294 11.48 -36.46 39.66
C LEU A 294 10.64 -36.71 40.93
N VAL A 295 9.33 -36.47 40.88
CA VAL A 295 8.41 -36.78 41.98
C VAL A 295 8.39 -38.28 42.25
N SER A 296 8.34 -39.11 41.21
CA SER A 296 8.42 -40.57 41.33
C SER A 296 9.74 -41.00 41.96
N LEU A 297 10.88 -40.41 41.58
CA LEU A 297 12.18 -40.74 42.15
C LEU A 297 12.27 -40.43 43.64
N VAL A 298 11.62 -39.36 44.10
CA VAL A 298 11.57 -38.98 45.53
C VAL A 298 10.57 -39.81 46.31
N THR A 299 9.42 -40.13 45.72
CA THR A 299 8.33 -40.85 46.40
C THR A 299 8.53 -42.37 46.41
N THR A 300 9.17 -42.95 45.41
CA THR A 300 9.44 -44.40 45.32
C THR A 300 10.22 -44.95 46.52
N PRO A 301 11.35 -44.35 46.98
CA PRO A 301 12.03 -44.84 48.17
C PRO A 301 11.18 -44.71 49.43
N PHE A 302 10.35 -43.66 49.52
CA PHE A 302 9.41 -43.48 50.63
C PHE A 302 8.33 -44.58 50.65
N PHE A 303 7.73 -44.89 49.50
CA PHE A 303 6.77 -45.99 49.36
C PHE A 303 7.41 -47.37 49.58
N TRP A 304 8.65 -47.57 49.15
CA TRP A 304 9.40 -48.79 49.39
C TRP A 304 9.69 -48.99 50.88
N LEU A 305 10.07 -47.92 51.59
CA LEU A 305 10.31 -47.93 53.03
C LEU A 305 9.02 -48.16 53.84
N LEU A 306 7.89 -47.57 53.40
CA LEU A 306 6.56 -47.87 53.96
C LEU A 306 6.16 -49.33 53.76
N ARG A 307 6.44 -49.93 52.59
CA ARG A 307 6.21 -51.36 52.36
C ARG A 307 7.06 -52.26 53.26
N LEU A 308 8.28 -51.83 53.56
CA LEU A 308 9.20 -52.55 54.45
C LEU A 308 8.74 -52.47 55.92
N LEU A 309 8.20 -51.32 56.35
CA LEU A 309 7.62 -51.15 57.69
C LEU A 309 6.24 -51.82 57.84
N SER A 310 5.44 -51.88 56.78
CA SER A 310 4.07 -52.39 56.85
C SER A 310 3.97 -53.92 56.90
N GLY A 311 5.11 -54.64 56.93
CA GLY A 311 5.20 -56.07 57.22
C GLY A 311 4.29 -56.97 56.37
N THR A 312 3.85 -56.49 55.22
CA THR A 312 2.85 -57.15 54.39
C THR A 312 3.57 -57.81 53.23
N SER A 313 4.15 -58.96 53.53
CA SER A 313 4.44 -59.99 52.55
C SER A 313 3.13 -60.54 51.99
N SER A 314 2.43 -59.75 51.18
CA SER A 314 1.41 -60.31 50.28
C SER A 314 2.17 -60.89 49.10
N GLY A 315 2.66 -62.12 49.30
CA GLY A 315 2.83 -63.11 48.25
C GLY A 315 1.46 -63.49 47.68
N GLY A 316 0.81 -62.52 47.06
CA GLY A 316 -0.32 -62.75 46.18
C GLY A 316 0.26 -62.91 44.79
N GLU A 317 0.46 -64.16 44.40
CA GLU A 317 0.57 -64.59 43.02
C GLU A 317 -0.52 -63.87 42.22
N THR A 318 -0.13 -62.76 41.59
CA THR A 318 -1.04 -62.01 40.74
C THR A 318 -1.03 -62.82 39.46
N ASP A 319 -2.06 -63.62 39.28
CA ASP A 319 -2.41 -64.22 38.00
C ASP A 319 -2.24 -63.12 36.95
N LEU A 320 -1.16 -63.22 36.18
CA LEU A 320 -0.91 -62.31 35.07
C LEU A 320 -2.09 -62.52 34.13
N PRO A 321 -2.94 -61.52 33.85
CA PRO A 321 -3.85 -61.64 32.72
C PRO A 321 -2.96 -61.88 31.51
N LYS A 322 -3.12 -63.05 30.87
CA LYS A 322 -2.50 -63.35 29.58
C LYS A 322 -2.84 -62.18 28.65
N PHE A 323 -1.85 -61.34 28.37
CA PHE A 323 -1.93 -60.36 27.30
C PHE A 323 -2.04 -61.14 25.99
N THR A 324 -3.25 -61.29 25.47
CA THR A 324 -3.44 -61.52 24.04
C THR A 324 -3.10 -60.20 23.35
N PRO A 325 -2.05 -60.13 22.51
CA PRO A 325 -1.75 -58.91 21.79
C PRO A 325 -2.97 -58.56 20.91
N PRO A 326 -3.49 -57.31 20.96
CA PRO A 326 -4.42 -56.87 19.94
C PRO A 326 -3.71 -56.95 18.59
N SER A 327 -4.31 -57.66 17.64
CA SER A 327 -3.87 -57.68 16.25
C SER A 327 -3.72 -56.23 15.75
N PRO A 328 -2.58 -55.88 15.12
CA PRO A 328 -2.33 -54.51 14.69
C PRO A 328 -3.45 -54.07 13.73
N PRO A 329 -3.95 -52.83 13.83
CA PRO A 329 -4.82 -52.28 12.79
C PRO A 329 -4.08 -52.37 11.44
N PRO A 330 -4.77 -52.65 10.33
CA PRO A 330 -4.14 -52.62 9.02
C PRO A 330 -3.49 -51.25 8.86
N LEU A 331 -2.18 -51.24 8.57
CA LEU A 331 -1.49 -50.00 8.22
C LEU A 331 -2.28 -49.34 7.09
N PRO A 332 -2.59 -48.04 7.18
CA PRO A 332 -3.01 -47.30 6.01
C PRO A 332 -1.96 -47.52 4.94
N GLU A 333 -2.38 -48.00 3.77
CA GLU A 333 -1.51 -48.04 2.60
C GLU A 333 -0.84 -46.66 2.50
N PRO A 334 0.50 -46.57 2.38
CA PRO A 334 1.14 -45.29 2.17
C PRO A 334 0.52 -44.71 0.91
N ALA A 335 -0.21 -43.60 1.08
CA ALA A 335 -0.68 -42.79 -0.04
C ALA A 335 0.52 -42.62 -0.95
N THR A 336 0.40 -43.11 -2.19
CA THR A 336 1.44 -43.00 -3.21
C THR A 336 1.85 -41.53 -3.27
N VAL A 337 2.98 -41.22 -2.65
CA VAL A 337 3.61 -39.91 -2.73
C VAL A 337 3.98 -39.79 -4.20
N SER A 338 3.20 -38.98 -4.92
CA SER A 338 3.44 -38.64 -6.32
C SER A 338 4.93 -38.38 -6.51
N SER A 339 5.55 -39.24 -7.30
CA SER A 339 6.96 -39.22 -7.65
C SER A 339 7.28 -38.03 -8.57
N GLY A 340 7.20 -36.82 -8.02
CA GLY A 340 7.95 -35.67 -8.52
C GLY A 340 9.36 -35.71 -7.95
N LEU A 341 10.37 -35.40 -8.76
CA LEU A 341 11.78 -35.32 -8.34
C LEU A 341 11.92 -34.42 -7.08
N PRO A 342 12.26 -35.01 -5.90
CA PRO A 342 12.15 -34.33 -4.60
C PRO A 342 12.95 -33.03 -4.49
N TRP A 343 14.11 -32.97 -5.16
CA TRP A 343 15.02 -31.83 -5.12
C TRP A 343 14.45 -30.58 -5.81
N TRP A 344 13.55 -30.74 -6.79
CA TRP A 344 12.95 -29.62 -7.50
C TRP A 344 11.91 -28.89 -6.64
N GLU A 345 11.18 -29.64 -5.80
CA GLU A 345 10.30 -29.08 -4.78
C GLU A 345 11.10 -28.38 -3.68
N THR A 346 12.23 -28.97 -3.26
CA THR A 346 13.14 -28.33 -2.29
C THR A 346 13.70 -27.02 -2.84
N LEU A 347 14.13 -26.99 -4.11
CA LEU A 347 14.65 -25.79 -4.75
C LEU A 347 13.60 -24.68 -4.82
N ARG A 348 12.35 -25.01 -5.18
CA ARG A 348 11.24 -24.04 -5.19
C ARG A 348 10.91 -23.51 -3.80
N ALA A 349 10.92 -24.37 -2.78
CA ALA A 349 10.71 -23.96 -1.39
C ALA A 349 11.85 -23.04 -0.90
N VAL A 350 13.12 -23.39 -1.18
CA VAL A 350 14.28 -22.55 -0.84
C VAL A 350 14.20 -21.21 -1.57
N LEU A 351 13.87 -21.19 -2.86
CA LEU A 351 13.70 -19.95 -3.63
C LEU A 351 12.59 -19.08 -3.06
N PHE A 352 11.45 -19.67 -2.69
CA PHE A 352 10.35 -18.97 -2.03
C PHE A 352 10.79 -18.36 -0.72
N TRP A 353 11.42 -19.13 0.17
CA TRP A 353 11.85 -18.64 1.48
C TRP A 353 12.92 -17.54 1.34
N VAL A 354 13.84 -17.64 0.40
CA VAL A 354 14.84 -16.60 0.12
C VAL A 354 14.18 -15.32 -0.38
N LEU A 355 13.25 -15.41 -1.33
CA LEU A 355 12.51 -14.24 -1.85
C LEU A 355 11.60 -13.62 -0.78
N PHE A 356 10.91 -14.45 -0.01
CA PHE A 356 10.01 -14.02 1.05
C PHE A 356 10.77 -13.37 2.21
N LEU A 357 11.81 -14.01 2.76
CA LEU A 357 12.67 -13.39 3.78
C LEU A 357 13.33 -12.14 3.23
N GLY A 358 13.81 -12.15 1.99
CA GLY A 358 14.42 -10.99 1.35
C GLY A 358 13.45 -9.80 1.30
N ALA A 359 12.22 -10.03 0.84
CA ALA A 359 11.17 -9.02 0.82
C ALA A 359 10.78 -8.56 2.24
N LEU A 360 10.62 -9.49 3.19
CA LEU A 360 10.29 -9.19 4.58
C LEU A 360 11.36 -8.34 5.26
N VAL A 361 12.63 -8.72 5.14
CA VAL A 361 13.78 -7.94 5.64
C VAL A 361 13.84 -6.58 4.97
N TRP A 362 13.57 -6.50 3.66
CA TRP A 362 13.53 -5.22 2.95
C TRP A 362 12.41 -4.31 3.45
N VAL A 363 11.20 -4.83 3.65
CA VAL A 363 10.07 -4.06 4.20
C VAL A 363 10.36 -3.64 5.64
N LEU A 364 10.85 -4.54 6.49
CA LEU A 364 11.23 -4.21 7.88
C LEU A 364 12.31 -3.13 7.92
N THR A 365 13.36 -3.25 7.10
CA THR A 365 14.44 -2.26 7.07
C THR A 365 13.97 -0.90 6.54
N GLN A 366 13.05 -0.87 5.57
CA GLN A 366 12.43 0.38 5.11
C GLN A 366 11.52 1.00 6.17
N TYR A 367 10.69 0.18 6.83
CA TYR A 367 9.81 0.61 7.91
C TYR A 367 10.61 1.19 9.09
N LEU A 368 11.66 0.48 9.52
CA LEU A 368 12.58 0.93 10.57
C LEU A 368 13.36 2.20 10.17
N ARG A 369 13.71 2.35 8.89
CA ARG A 369 14.33 3.59 8.37
C ARG A 369 13.36 4.78 8.37
N GLN A 370 12.09 4.55 8.08
CA GLN A 370 11.06 5.61 8.11
C GLN A 370 10.67 5.99 9.54
N ASN A 371 10.62 5.03 10.47
CA ASN A 371 10.22 5.24 11.85
C ASN A 371 11.44 5.26 12.81
N ARG A 372 12.47 6.06 12.49
CA ARG A 372 13.67 6.21 13.32
C ARG A 372 13.38 6.53 14.79
N ALA A 373 12.33 7.31 15.07
CA ALA A 373 11.93 7.65 16.43
C ALA A 373 11.50 6.43 17.27
N TRP A 374 10.81 5.46 16.66
CA TRP A 374 10.47 4.20 17.33
C TRP A 374 11.71 3.34 17.57
N TRP A 375 12.66 3.34 16.63
CA TRP A 375 13.92 2.61 16.78
C TRP A 375 14.77 3.15 17.94
N GLU A 376 14.82 4.46 18.12
CA GLU A 376 15.51 5.11 19.25
C GLU A 376 14.87 4.76 20.60
N GLN A 377 13.55 4.59 20.66
CA GLN A 377 12.85 4.09 21.85
C GLN A 377 13.08 2.60 22.11
N MET A 378 13.09 1.76 21.07
CA MET A 378 13.31 0.32 21.18
C MET A 378 14.75 -0.04 21.57
N GLN A 379 15.74 0.78 21.20
CA GLN A 379 17.15 0.60 21.60
C GLN A 379 17.39 0.74 23.11
N GLN A 380 16.42 1.21 23.89
CA GLN A 380 16.50 1.29 25.33
C GLN A 380 16.28 -0.08 26.02
N TRP A 381 15.83 -1.11 25.28
CA TRP A 381 15.60 -2.44 25.83
C TRP A 381 16.89 -3.30 25.80
N PRO A 382 17.30 -3.90 26.93
CA PRO A 382 18.60 -4.58 27.06
C PRO A 382 18.77 -5.80 26.15
N VAL A 383 17.67 -6.49 25.80
CA VAL A 383 17.66 -7.68 24.93
C VAL A 383 18.05 -7.33 23.48
N LEU A 384 17.59 -6.18 22.97
CA LEU A 384 17.91 -5.74 21.60
C LEU A 384 19.37 -5.31 21.44
N ARG A 385 20.01 -4.89 22.54
CA ARG A 385 21.44 -4.53 22.57
C ARG A 385 22.36 -5.74 22.38
N GLN A 386 21.96 -6.89 22.93
CA GLN A 386 22.65 -8.17 22.75
C GLN A 386 22.46 -8.72 21.31
N ALA A 387 21.26 -8.55 20.74
CA ALA A 387 21.00 -8.91 19.34
C ALA A 387 21.81 -8.05 18.35
N HIS A 388 22.02 -6.76 18.65
CA HIS A 388 22.83 -5.87 17.81
C HIS A 388 24.30 -6.29 17.77
N THR A 389 24.86 -6.74 18.90
CA THR A 389 26.26 -7.20 18.99
C THR A 389 26.48 -8.49 18.20
N LEU A 390 25.54 -9.43 18.28
CA LEU A 390 25.54 -10.65 17.44
C LEU A 390 25.41 -10.33 15.94
N TRP A 391 24.57 -9.34 15.59
CA TRP A 391 24.38 -8.94 14.20
C TRP A 391 25.60 -8.21 13.61
N GLU A 392 26.27 -7.37 14.40
CA GLU A 392 27.51 -6.70 13.98
C GLU A 392 28.65 -7.69 13.76
N TRP A 393 28.75 -8.70 14.62
CA TRP A 393 29.70 -9.81 14.45
C TRP A 393 29.44 -10.59 13.15
N LEU A 394 28.18 -10.95 12.86
CA LEU A 394 27.80 -11.68 11.64
C LEU A 394 28.04 -10.85 10.36
N ARG A 395 27.84 -9.54 10.44
CA ARG A 395 28.07 -8.61 9.31
C ARG A 395 29.56 -8.38 9.05
N GLY A 396 30.39 -8.42 10.08
CA GLY A 396 31.85 -8.41 9.96
C GLY A 396 32.36 -9.65 9.21
N PHE A 397 31.81 -10.82 9.54
CA PHE A 397 32.13 -12.09 8.89
C PHE A 397 31.76 -12.10 7.40
N LEU A 398 30.57 -11.62 7.04
CA LEU A 398 30.12 -11.55 5.64
C LEU A 398 30.85 -10.49 4.79
N ARG A 399 31.36 -9.41 5.40
CA ARG A 399 32.18 -8.41 4.69
C ARG A 399 33.59 -8.91 4.39
N GLY A 400 34.17 -9.74 5.26
CA GLY A 400 35.45 -10.41 5.01
C GLY A 400 35.44 -11.35 3.79
N ALA A 401 34.26 -11.81 3.36
CA ALA A 401 34.09 -12.65 2.16
C ALA A 401 33.81 -11.85 0.86
N GLY A 402 33.54 -10.54 0.95
CA GLY A 402 33.06 -9.72 -0.17
C GLY A 402 34.14 -8.86 -0.86
N GLU A 403 35.36 -8.80 -0.33
CA GLU A 403 36.42 -7.93 -0.86
C GLU A 403 37.03 -8.43 -2.18
N GLN A 404 36.66 -9.62 -2.67
CA GLN A 404 37.14 -10.18 -3.94
C GLN A 404 36.25 -9.89 -5.18
N VAL A 405 35.17 -9.11 -5.09
CA VAL A 405 34.24 -8.88 -6.24
C VAL A 405 34.13 -7.41 -6.67
N GLY A 406 35.00 -6.54 -6.14
CA GLY A 406 34.93 -5.08 -6.28
C GLY A 406 35.53 -4.44 -7.56
N SER A 407 35.67 -5.14 -8.69
CA SER A 407 36.30 -4.57 -9.90
C SER A 407 35.36 -4.23 -11.07
N VAL A 408 34.05 -4.50 -11.00
CA VAL A 408 33.13 -4.32 -12.15
C VAL A 408 32.29 -3.03 -12.11
N ALA A 409 32.31 -2.27 -11.00
CA ALA A 409 31.54 -1.02 -10.85
C ALA A 409 32.10 0.18 -11.64
N ALA A 410 33.23 0.02 -12.35
CA ALA A 410 33.86 1.09 -13.10
C ALA A 410 33.21 1.38 -14.47
N ALA A 411 32.49 0.43 -15.07
CA ALA A 411 31.95 0.54 -16.44
C ALA A 411 30.66 1.36 -16.59
N GLY A 412 29.97 1.71 -15.48
CA GLY A 412 28.71 2.47 -15.53
C GLY A 412 28.88 3.98 -15.74
N ARG A 413 30.10 4.51 -15.62
CA ARG A 413 30.39 5.96 -15.66
C ARG A 413 30.44 6.55 -17.07
N GLU A 414 30.58 5.71 -18.09
CA GLU A 414 30.84 6.16 -19.47
C GLU A 414 29.56 6.42 -20.29
N TYR A 415 28.41 5.86 -19.88
CA TYR A 415 27.11 6.06 -20.54
C TYR A 415 26.51 7.46 -20.28
N LEU A 416 26.83 8.08 -19.13
CA LEU A 416 26.34 9.41 -18.75
C LEU A 416 26.98 10.55 -19.56
N ALA A 417 28.11 10.31 -20.22
CA ALA A 417 28.80 11.32 -21.03
C ALA A 417 28.06 11.66 -22.34
N ARG A 418 27.16 10.79 -22.82
CA ARG A 418 26.49 10.96 -24.14
C ARG A 418 25.23 11.82 -24.11
N LEU A 419 24.60 12.05 -22.96
CA LEU A 419 23.34 12.80 -22.84
C LEU A 419 23.50 14.32 -22.77
N ARG A 420 24.74 14.83 -22.83
CA ARG A 420 25.08 16.25 -22.62
C ARG A 420 25.03 17.13 -23.87
N ARG A 421 24.57 16.63 -25.04
CA ARG A 421 24.66 17.34 -26.34
C ARG A 421 23.36 17.92 -26.93
N GLY A 422 22.19 17.82 -26.30
CA GLY A 422 20.94 18.34 -26.87
C GLY A 422 20.24 19.38 -25.99
N GLY A 423 20.50 20.66 -26.20
CA GLY A 423 19.81 21.77 -25.52
C GLY A 423 18.92 22.57 -26.48
N GLY A 424 17.74 23.01 -26.01
CA GLY A 424 16.85 23.91 -26.76
C GLY A 424 15.76 24.58 -25.91
N ALA A 425 15.89 25.90 -25.76
CA ALA A 425 14.93 26.99 -25.47
C ALA A 425 13.74 26.83 -24.50
N ILE A 426 13.69 27.68 -23.45
CA ILE A 426 12.57 27.85 -22.49
C ILE A 426 11.91 29.22 -22.68
N SER A 427 10.58 29.25 -22.81
CA SER A 427 9.75 30.45 -22.98
C SER A 427 9.41 31.14 -21.64
N LYS A 428 9.15 32.46 -21.70
CA LYS A 428 8.99 33.35 -20.53
C LYS A 428 7.52 33.43 -20.08
N VAL A 429 7.24 33.12 -18.82
CA VAL A 429 5.93 33.37 -18.16
C VAL A 429 6.10 34.48 -17.11
N ARG A 430 5.23 35.51 -17.15
CA ARG A 430 5.17 36.65 -16.20
C ARG A 430 4.31 36.31 -14.98
N ILE A 431 4.66 36.83 -13.80
CA ILE A 431 4.01 36.56 -12.50
C ILE A 431 3.49 37.87 -11.89
N HIS A 432 2.20 37.90 -11.49
CA HIS A 432 1.54 38.95 -10.71
C HIS A 432 1.70 38.73 -9.18
N ARG A 433 1.53 39.80 -8.38
CA ARG A 433 1.90 39.89 -6.95
C ARG A 433 0.70 40.17 -6.04
N THR A 434 0.39 39.21 -5.17
CA THR A 434 -0.23 39.29 -3.82
C THR A 434 -0.08 37.85 -3.31
N GLY A 435 0.46 37.45 -2.15
CA GLY A 435 0.57 37.86 -0.74
C GLY A 435 1.25 36.69 0.03
N ARG A 436 2.48 36.36 -0.37
CA ARG A 436 3.17 35.07 -0.13
C ARG A 436 3.42 34.65 1.33
N THR A 437 3.28 33.34 1.59
CA THR A 437 3.76 32.67 2.83
C THR A 437 5.28 32.83 3.00
N PRO A 438 5.86 32.70 4.22
CA PRO A 438 7.30 32.85 4.43
C PRO A 438 8.15 31.96 3.50
N ARG A 439 7.73 30.72 3.30
CA ARG A 439 8.39 29.76 2.39
C ARG A 439 8.30 30.23 0.94
N GLU A 440 7.13 30.63 0.46
CA GLU A 440 6.94 31.17 -0.89
C GLU A 440 7.73 32.45 -1.15
N ARG A 441 7.90 33.31 -0.14
CA ARG A 441 8.76 34.50 -0.25
C ARG A 441 10.20 34.10 -0.56
N VAL A 442 10.74 33.10 0.11
CA VAL A 442 12.08 32.56 -0.17
C VAL A 442 12.17 32.03 -1.61
N PHE A 443 11.23 31.17 -2.02
CA PHE A 443 11.18 30.63 -3.39
C PHE A 443 11.08 31.73 -4.45
N PHE A 444 10.27 32.75 -4.19
CA PHE A 444 10.14 33.90 -5.07
C PHE A 444 11.43 34.68 -5.22
N TYR A 445 12.10 35.02 -4.12
CA TYR A 445 13.35 35.77 -4.17
C TYR A 445 14.43 35.00 -4.93
N TYR A 446 14.52 33.69 -4.71
CA TYR A 446 15.43 32.84 -5.45
C TYR A 446 15.09 32.76 -6.96
N ARG A 447 13.82 32.54 -7.34
CA ARG A 447 13.44 32.54 -8.77
C ARG A 447 13.61 33.90 -9.42
N THR A 448 13.38 34.98 -8.69
CA THR A 448 13.63 36.35 -9.20
C THR A 448 15.12 36.54 -9.46
N MET A 449 15.99 36.02 -8.58
CA MET A 449 17.44 35.98 -8.84
C MET A 449 17.78 35.18 -10.10
N LEU A 450 17.19 33.99 -10.29
CA LEU A 450 17.41 33.21 -11.52
C LEU A 450 16.96 33.95 -12.78
N GLN A 451 15.76 34.54 -12.73
CA GLN A 451 15.19 35.26 -13.88
C GLN A 451 16.01 36.52 -14.20
N ARG A 452 16.49 37.24 -13.18
CA ARG A 452 17.33 38.43 -13.35
C ARG A 452 18.75 38.08 -13.77
N GLY A 453 19.32 36.99 -13.26
CA GLY A 453 20.59 36.45 -13.74
C GLY A 453 20.51 36.07 -15.21
N ALA A 454 19.44 35.39 -15.63
CA ALA A 454 19.19 35.09 -17.04
C ALA A 454 19.03 36.36 -17.91
N GLN A 455 18.39 37.41 -17.38
CA GLN A 455 18.29 38.71 -18.07
C GLN A 455 19.63 39.46 -18.15
N ALA A 456 20.53 39.22 -17.21
CA ALA A 456 21.89 39.78 -17.16
C ALA A 456 22.91 38.89 -17.89
N GLY A 457 22.48 37.95 -18.75
CA GLY A 457 23.37 37.09 -19.53
C GLY A 457 23.99 35.92 -18.75
N ILE A 458 23.63 35.72 -17.48
CA ILE A 458 24.14 34.65 -16.61
C ILE A 458 22.99 33.68 -16.26
N PRO A 459 22.40 32.94 -17.22
CA PRO A 459 21.35 31.98 -16.90
C PRO A 459 21.92 30.77 -16.17
N ARG A 460 21.16 30.23 -15.21
CA ARG A 460 21.47 28.93 -14.59
C ARG A 460 21.34 27.81 -15.62
N LYS A 461 22.32 26.90 -15.68
CA LYS A 461 22.25 25.74 -16.58
C LYS A 461 21.24 24.70 -16.03
N PRO A 462 20.53 23.93 -16.88
CA PRO A 462 19.49 23.00 -16.41
C PRO A 462 19.97 21.97 -15.38
N ALA A 463 21.19 21.45 -15.55
CA ALA A 463 21.80 20.46 -14.67
C ALA A 463 22.54 21.06 -13.44
N GLU A 464 22.61 22.40 -13.36
CA GLU A 464 23.35 23.08 -12.30
C GLU A 464 22.52 23.12 -11.02
N THR A 465 23.11 22.66 -9.91
CA THR A 465 22.46 22.72 -8.58
C THR A 465 22.42 24.17 -8.06
N PRO A 466 21.56 24.49 -7.08
CA PRO A 466 21.55 25.81 -6.46
C PRO A 466 22.91 26.28 -5.95
N ARG A 467 23.67 25.39 -5.27
CA ARG A 467 25.05 25.65 -4.82
C ARG A 467 26.03 25.87 -5.96
N GLN A 468 25.96 25.07 -7.02
CA GLN A 468 26.84 25.23 -8.18
C GLN A 468 26.59 26.58 -8.86
N TYR A 469 25.32 26.98 -8.99
CA TYR A 469 24.97 28.28 -9.52
C TYR A 469 25.43 29.43 -8.63
N ALA A 470 25.36 29.27 -7.29
CA ALA A 470 25.91 30.22 -6.33
C ALA A 470 27.42 30.39 -6.50
N LEU A 471 28.18 29.28 -6.58
CA LEU A 471 29.63 29.30 -6.81
C LEU A 471 29.99 30.02 -8.12
N ARG A 472 29.23 29.78 -9.20
CA ARG A 472 29.45 30.49 -10.47
C ARG A 472 29.07 31.96 -10.41
N LEU A 473 28.06 32.33 -9.63
CA LEU A 473 27.76 33.74 -9.39
C LEU A 473 28.89 34.43 -8.63
N ARG A 474 29.57 33.75 -7.71
CA ARG A 474 30.72 34.31 -6.96
C ARG A 474 31.92 34.62 -7.85
N THR A 475 32.11 33.90 -8.95
CA THR A 475 33.20 34.21 -9.89
C THR A 475 32.93 35.43 -10.77
N ILE A 476 31.68 35.89 -10.84
CA ILE A 476 31.25 36.98 -11.73
C ILE A 476 30.87 38.24 -10.95
N LEU A 477 30.41 38.08 -9.70
CA LEU A 477 30.00 39.16 -8.82
C LEU A 477 31.13 39.53 -7.85
N ASP A 478 31.12 40.78 -7.42
CA ASP A 478 32.05 41.31 -6.42
C ASP A 478 32.04 40.50 -5.11
N GLU A 479 33.19 40.42 -4.45
CA GLU A 479 33.38 39.64 -3.21
C GLU A 479 32.39 40.02 -2.10
N ASP A 480 32.01 41.30 -2.01
CA ASP A 480 31.04 41.83 -1.04
C ASP A 480 29.65 41.17 -1.13
N LEU A 481 29.31 40.59 -2.28
CA LEU A 481 28.01 39.93 -2.50
C LEU A 481 28.02 38.43 -2.25
N HIS A 482 29.19 37.80 -2.14
CA HIS A 482 29.31 36.36 -1.91
C HIS A 482 28.47 35.90 -0.70
N PRO A 483 28.49 36.60 0.46
CA PRO A 483 27.70 36.19 1.62
C PRO A 483 26.19 36.22 1.35
N GLN A 484 25.74 37.08 0.43
CA GLN A 484 24.32 37.27 0.14
C GLN A 484 23.81 36.21 -0.84
N VAL A 485 24.63 35.84 -1.82
CA VAL A 485 24.35 34.70 -2.71
C VAL A 485 24.28 33.41 -1.90
N ASP A 486 25.24 33.21 -0.99
CA ASP A 486 25.30 32.02 -0.14
C ASP A 486 24.11 31.97 0.83
N ARG A 487 23.78 33.10 1.49
CA ARG A 487 22.59 33.19 2.34
C ARG A 487 21.31 32.89 1.58
N LEU A 488 21.07 33.51 0.43
CA LEU A 488 19.85 33.28 -0.34
C LEU A 488 19.73 31.82 -0.82
N THR A 489 20.85 31.22 -1.22
CA THR A 489 20.92 29.82 -1.67
C THR A 489 20.70 28.87 -0.50
N HIS A 490 21.33 29.11 0.64
CA HIS A 490 21.12 28.32 1.87
C HIS A 490 19.68 28.41 2.37
N THR A 491 19.09 29.60 2.41
CA THR A 491 17.69 29.79 2.81
C THR A 491 16.74 29.07 1.86
N PHE A 492 17.03 29.09 0.55
CA PHE A 492 16.28 28.33 -0.45
C PHE A 492 16.40 26.81 -0.24
N GLU A 493 17.60 26.28 -0.01
CA GLU A 493 17.80 24.85 0.26
C GLU A 493 17.11 24.41 1.56
N THR A 494 17.22 25.22 2.61
CA THR A 494 16.57 24.99 3.89
C THR A 494 15.06 24.96 3.71
N ALA A 495 14.50 25.96 3.02
CA ALA A 495 13.08 26.00 2.68
C ALA A 495 12.66 24.85 1.77
N ARG A 496 13.56 24.29 0.94
CA ARG A 496 13.26 23.18 0.03
C ARG A 496 13.23 21.83 0.72
N TYR A 497 14.16 21.57 1.65
CA TYR A 497 14.37 20.24 2.22
C TYR A 497 13.91 20.07 3.67
N ARG A 498 13.62 21.15 4.42
CA ARG A 498 13.05 21.06 5.78
C ARG A 498 11.50 21.13 5.79
N PRO A 499 10.85 20.46 6.75
CA PRO A 499 9.38 20.50 6.93
C PRO A 499 8.85 21.91 7.24
N VAL A 500 7.57 22.13 6.90
CA VAL A 500 6.90 23.45 6.85
C VAL A 500 6.93 24.20 8.18
N SER A 501 6.87 23.49 9.32
CA SER A 501 6.94 24.08 10.67
C SER A 501 8.27 24.77 10.97
N ALA A 502 9.34 24.48 10.23
CA ALA A 502 10.64 25.13 10.39
C ALA A 502 10.81 26.42 9.56
N ALA A 503 9.87 26.73 8.65
CA ALA A 503 9.93 27.92 7.79
C ALA A 503 9.42 29.17 8.53
N SER A 504 10.18 29.61 9.55
CA SER A 504 9.89 30.81 10.33
C SER A 504 9.84 32.08 9.46
N PRO A 505 8.99 33.08 9.80
CA PRO A 505 9.03 34.42 9.20
C PRO A 505 10.45 35.02 9.10
N GLY A 506 11.35 34.66 10.02
CA GLY A 506 12.75 35.06 10.00
C GLY A 506 13.51 34.61 8.75
N LEU A 507 13.25 33.40 8.24
CA LEU A 507 13.90 32.89 7.01
C LEU A 507 13.48 33.70 5.77
N ALA A 508 12.21 34.10 5.70
CA ALA A 508 11.69 34.91 4.60
C ALA A 508 12.32 36.31 4.56
N GLU A 509 12.49 36.93 5.73
CA GLU A 509 13.15 38.24 5.82
C GLU A 509 14.65 38.16 5.54
N GLN A 510 15.33 37.07 5.94
CA GLN A 510 16.72 36.84 5.54
C GLN A 510 16.87 36.74 4.01
N ALA A 511 16.01 35.96 3.34
CA ALA A 511 16.00 35.88 1.88
C ALA A 511 15.70 37.23 1.21
N ARG A 512 14.76 38.01 1.78
CA ARG A 512 14.41 39.35 1.29
C ARG A 512 15.61 40.30 1.34
N ARG A 513 16.32 40.35 2.48
CA ARG A 513 17.49 41.22 2.67
C ARG A 513 18.61 40.83 1.70
N ALA A 514 18.92 39.54 1.59
CA ALA A 514 19.92 39.03 0.66
C ALA A 514 19.57 39.39 -0.80
N TRP A 515 18.31 39.22 -1.20
CA TRP A 515 17.86 39.58 -2.54
C TRP A 515 17.95 41.09 -2.83
N HIS A 516 17.54 41.96 -1.90
CA HIS A 516 17.57 43.41 -2.14
C HIS A 516 19.00 43.94 -2.31
N ALA A 517 19.97 43.35 -1.62
CA ALA A 517 21.36 43.69 -1.78
C ALA A 517 21.90 43.19 -3.14
N LEU A 518 21.59 41.95 -3.55
CA LEU A 518 21.89 41.42 -4.90
C LEU A 518 21.25 42.22 -6.05
N ARG A 519 20.01 42.68 -5.86
CA ARG A 519 19.25 43.40 -6.90
C ARG A 519 19.92 44.71 -7.33
N ARG A 520 20.62 45.38 -6.41
CA ARG A 520 21.25 46.68 -6.69
C ARG A 520 22.42 46.54 -7.68
N GLN A 521 23.24 45.49 -7.56
CA GLN A 521 24.34 45.26 -8.49
C GLN A 521 23.93 44.59 -9.80
N LEU A 522 23.00 43.62 -9.78
CA LEU A 522 22.48 43.03 -11.03
C LEU A 522 21.84 44.06 -11.97
N ARG A 523 21.49 45.24 -11.44
CA ARG A 523 21.00 46.38 -12.21
C ARG A 523 22.13 47.22 -12.81
N ARG A 524 23.30 47.27 -12.17
CA ARG A 524 24.53 47.94 -12.66
C ARG A 524 25.22 47.12 -13.76
N ALA A 525 25.30 45.79 -13.58
CA ALA A 525 25.83 44.86 -14.58
C ALA A 525 25.02 44.78 -15.89
N ARG A 526 23.88 45.49 -15.99
CA ARG A 526 23.05 45.62 -17.19
C ARG A 526 23.40 46.86 -18.02
N GLN A 527 24.15 47.80 -17.46
CA GLN A 527 24.55 49.06 -18.12
C GLN A 527 25.95 48.99 -18.75
N ILE A 528 26.61 47.83 -18.61
CA ILE A 528 27.74 47.39 -19.41
C ILE A 528 27.17 46.42 -20.45
#